data_AF-A0ABC8C4A7-F1
#
_entry.id   AF-A0ABC8C4A7-F1
#
_cell.length_a   1.000
_cell.length_b   1.000
_cell.length_c   1.000
_cell.angle_alpha   90.00
_cell.angle_beta   90.00
_cell.angle_gamma   90.00
#
_symmetry.space_group_name_H-M   'P 1'
#
loop_
_entity.id
_entity.type
_entity.pdbx_description
1 polymer ?
#
loop_
_entity_poly.entity_id
_entity_poly.type
_entity_poly.pdbx_seq_one_letter_code
_entity_poly.pdbx_strand_id
1 'polypeptide(L)'
;MPLGSPATTTATATVTATATGTVHVVHVGEEAPASWAAAVYLCGPTPADPAEPSWRPEAVAALRALWRDAGTLTVFLPEPAPGGSYPGYADQIEWEEDAMRRSDVILFWIPRDMERLPGLVSNIKWGAWYDSGRAVLGTPPEAERMAYLLHFAESIGVPVERSVARAAGAALRAVGQGSPRTGGERSVPLPVWRSEPFRGWYAERTAAGDRLLDARVEWYTREGDGAAWLLTVTVAPGDGSAHAVHRLLSAQEQGLLM
;
A
#
# COMPACT_ATOMS: atom_id res chain seq x y z
N MET A 1 -42.57 3.52 57.31
CA MET A 1 -42.16 3.64 55.89
C MET A 1 -40.64 3.61 55.83
N PRO A 2 -40.01 2.56 55.28
CA PRO A 2 -38.58 2.53 55.06
C PRO A 2 -38.21 2.87 53.61
N LEU A 3 -37.05 3.51 53.48
CA LEU A 3 -36.40 3.96 52.25
C LEU A 3 -35.89 2.75 51.44
N GLY A 4 -36.25 2.67 50.16
CA GLY A 4 -35.69 1.71 49.21
C GLY A 4 -34.49 2.30 48.47
N SER A 5 -33.34 1.64 48.56
CA SER A 5 -32.13 1.97 47.78
C SER A 5 -32.33 1.65 46.29
N PRO A 6 -31.77 2.44 45.36
CA PRO A 6 -31.75 2.06 43.95
C PRO A 6 -30.62 1.05 43.70
N ALA A 7 -30.96 -0.04 43.01
CA ALA A 7 -30.01 -1.03 42.53
C ALA A 7 -29.16 -0.44 41.40
N THR A 8 -27.84 -0.52 41.56
CA THR A 8 -26.86 -0.19 40.51
C THR A 8 -26.81 -1.33 39.51
N THR A 9 -27.33 -1.10 38.31
CA THR A 9 -27.15 -2.01 37.17
C THR A 9 -25.73 -1.83 36.63
N THR A 10 -24.84 -2.76 36.95
CA THR A 10 -23.51 -2.82 36.33
C THR A 10 -23.67 -3.29 34.89
N ALA A 11 -23.44 -2.40 33.93
CA ALA A 11 -23.37 -2.75 32.52
C ALA A 11 -22.15 -3.62 32.28
N THR A 12 -22.38 -4.86 31.82
CA THR A 12 -21.32 -5.77 31.38
C THR A 12 -20.67 -5.19 30.14
N ALA A 13 -19.43 -4.71 30.28
CA ALA A 13 -18.62 -4.31 29.14
C ALA A 13 -18.40 -5.51 28.22
N THR A 14 -18.90 -5.41 26.99
CA THR A 14 -18.56 -6.34 25.92
C THR A 14 -17.06 -6.23 25.68
N VAL A 15 -16.32 -7.27 26.04
CA VAL A 15 -14.91 -7.41 25.66
C VAL A 15 -14.87 -7.55 24.14
N THR A 16 -14.54 -6.45 23.45
CA THR A 16 -14.29 -6.46 22.02
C THR A 16 -13.12 -7.40 21.78
N ALA A 17 -13.32 -8.44 20.96
CA ALA A 17 -12.27 -9.38 20.58
C ALA A 17 -11.03 -8.60 20.11
N THR A 18 -9.89 -8.88 20.75
CA THR A 18 -8.61 -8.25 20.43
C THR A 18 -8.29 -8.51 18.96
N ALA A 19 -8.13 -7.44 18.17
CA ALA A 19 -7.72 -7.55 16.78
C ALA A 19 -6.47 -8.42 16.65
N THR A 20 -6.56 -9.48 15.85
CA THR A 20 -5.49 -10.46 15.59
C THR A 20 -4.56 -10.03 14.45
N GLY A 21 -4.60 -8.75 14.06
CA GLY A 21 -3.80 -8.21 12.99
C GLY A 21 -2.30 -8.35 13.26
N THR A 22 -1.55 -8.83 12.27
CA THR A 22 -0.09 -8.95 12.34
C THR A 22 0.54 -8.02 11.32
N VAL A 23 1.78 -7.59 11.59
CA VAL A 23 2.59 -6.87 10.61
C VAL A 23 3.78 -7.73 10.25
N HIS A 24 3.87 -8.10 8.98
CA HIS A 24 4.98 -8.86 8.43
C HIS A 24 5.86 -7.94 7.59
N VAL A 25 7.16 -7.96 7.86
CA VAL A 25 8.14 -7.11 7.17
C VAL A 25 8.86 -7.97 6.14
N VAL A 26 8.97 -7.46 4.91
CA VAL A 26 9.69 -8.10 3.80
C VAL A 26 10.81 -7.19 3.36
N HIS A 27 12.04 -7.64 3.56
CA HIS A 27 13.24 -6.95 3.10
C HIS A 27 13.57 -7.31 1.66
N VAL A 28 14.42 -6.50 1.02
CA VAL A 28 14.91 -6.82 -0.32
C VAL A 28 15.58 -8.19 -0.35
N GLY A 29 15.25 -8.98 -1.37
CA GLY A 29 15.73 -10.35 -1.53
C GLY A 29 14.94 -11.41 -0.75
N GLU A 30 14.01 -11.02 0.13
CA GLU A 30 13.12 -11.96 0.81
C GLU A 30 11.86 -12.25 -0.02
N GLU A 31 11.32 -13.47 0.14
CA GLU A 31 10.05 -13.84 -0.47
C GLU A 31 8.89 -13.28 0.34
N ALA A 32 7.96 -12.60 -0.34
CA ALA A 32 6.76 -12.07 0.30
C ALA A 32 5.78 -13.18 0.69
N PRO A 33 4.97 -13.02 1.76
CA PRO A 33 3.97 -14.01 2.16
C PRO A 33 3.02 -14.40 1.02
N ALA A 34 2.60 -15.67 1.00
CA ALA A 34 1.63 -16.16 0.02
C ALA A 34 0.22 -15.53 0.15
N SER A 35 -0.07 -14.85 1.25
CA SER A 35 -1.30 -14.09 1.45
C SER A 35 -1.10 -12.88 2.38
N TRP A 36 -1.87 -11.81 2.15
CA TRP A 36 -1.96 -10.66 3.07
C TRP A 36 -3.30 -9.94 2.92
N ALA A 37 -3.66 -9.13 3.91
CA ALA A 37 -4.84 -8.27 3.87
C ALA A 37 -4.53 -6.90 3.25
N ALA A 38 -3.34 -6.37 3.53
CA ALA A 38 -2.86 -5.11 2.98
C ALA A 38 -1.34 -5.13 2.80
N ALA A 39 -0.82 -4.26 1.94
CA ALA A 39 0.60 -4.08 1.70
C ALA A 39 0.96 -2.59 1.64
N VAL A 40 2.05 -2.21 2.31
CA VAL A 40 2.64 -0.86 2.29
C VAL A 40 4.10 -0.95 1.87
N TYR A 41 4.51 -0.14 0.89
CA TYR A 41 5.93 0.02 0.56
C TYR A 41 6.47 1.30 1.22
N LEU A 42 7.65 1.20 1.86
CA LEU A 42 8.32 2.33 2.49
C LEU A 42 9.37 2.95 1.56
N CYS A 43 8.92 3.91 0.76
CA CYS A 43 9.73 4.64 -0.20
C CYS A 43 10.43 5.84 0.43
N GLY A 44 11.69 6.05 0.08
CA GLY A 44 12.47 7.17 0.59
C GLY A 44 13.96 6.91 0.43
N PRO A 45 14.80 7.92 0.66
CA PRO A 45 16.24 7.73 0.63
C PRO A 45 16.68 6.78 1.75
N THR A 46 17.77 6.06 1.49
CA THR A 46 18.50 5.24 2.46
C THR A 46 19.83 5.91 2.73
N PRO A 47 20.24 6.08 4.00
CA PRO A 47 21.57 6.61 4.32
C PRO A 47 22.68 5.77 3.68
N ALA A 48 23.69 6.43 3.13
CA ALA A 48 24.86 5.76 2.57
C ALA A 48 25.81 5.25 3.66
N ASP A 49 25.85 5.95 4.81
CA ASP A 49 26.58 5.53 6.00
C ASP A 49 25.72 4.57 6.84
N PRO A 50 26.14 3.31 7.05
CA PRO A 50 25.42 2.37 7.91
C PRO A 50 25.30 2.81 9.38
N ALA A 51 26.13 3.75 9.83
CA ALA A 51 26.04 4.32 11.18
C ALA A 51 24.92 5.37 11.30
N GLU A 52 24.45 5.92 10.19
CA GLU A 52 23.33 6.85 10.18
C GLU A 52 22.01 6.06 10.24
N PRO A 53 21.15 6.29 11.26
CA PRO A 53 19.96 5.49 11.45
C PRO A 53 18.95 5.71 10.31
N SER A 54 18.43 4.61 9.77
CA SER A 54 17.28 4.66 8.87
C SER A 54 16.01 5.09 9.61
N TRP A 55 15.12 5.79 8.93
CA TRP A 55 13.79 6.17 9.43
C TRP A 55 12.77 5.02 9.37
N ARG A 56 13.07 3.95 8.60
CA ARG A 56 12.14 2.85 8.35
C ARG A 56 11.79 2.02 9.59
N PRO A 57 12.71 1.72 10.53
CA PRO A 57 12.36 1.06 11.78
C PRO A 57 11.30 1.83 12.60
N GLU A 58 11.37 3.17 12.63
CA GLU A 58 10.36 4.01 13.28
C GLU A 58 9.00 3.89 12.57
N ALA A 59 9.00 3.94 11.23
CA ALA A 59 7.78 3.77 10.44
C ALA A 59 7.14 2.39 10.67
N VAL A 60 7.92 1.31 10.67
CA VAL A 60 7.45 -0.05 10.94
C VAL A 60 6.89 -0.16 12.36
N ALA A 61 7.55 0.45 13.35
CA ALA A 61 7.05 0.47 14.73
C ALA A 61 5.71 1.20 14.82
N ALA A 62 5.56 2.34 14.15
CA ALA A 62 4.30 3.08 14.07
C ALA A 62 3.20 2.26 13.37
N LEU A 63 3.50 1.59 12.25
CA LEU A 63 2.55 0.70 11.56
C LEU A 63 2.09 -0.46 12.44
N ARG A 64 3.02 -1.12 13.15
CA ARG A 64 2.71 -2.16 14.16
C ARG A 64 1.83 -1.63 15.27
N ALA A 65 2.14 -0.44 15.78
CA ALA A 65 1.40 0.19 16.85
C ALA A 65 0.00 0.64 16.41
N LEU A 66 -0.28 0.81 15.12
CA LEU A 66 -1.53 1.36 14.61
C LEU A 66 -2.41 0.33 13.85
N TRP A 67 -1.84 -0.75 13.33
CA TRP A 67 -2.60 -1.79 12.64
C TRP A 67 -3.56 -2.51 13.60
N ARG A 68 -4.85 -2.50 13.29
CA ARG A 68 -5.92 -3.09 14.12
C ARG A 68 -6.91 -3.91 13.31
N ASP A 69 -6.69 -4.08 12.01
CA ASP A 69 -7.59 -4.87 11.19
C ASP A 69 -7.23 -6.36 11.25
N ALA A 70 -8.14 -7.21 10.80
CA ALA A 70 -7.91 -8.64 10.70
C ALA A 70 -6.90 -8.95 9.57
N GLY A 71 -6.00 -9.91 9.85
CA GLY A 71 -5.03 -10.40 8.89
C GLY A 71 -3.69 -9.64 8.87
N THR A 72 -2.85 -10.02 7.91
CA THR A 72 -1.48 -9.54 7.80
C THR A 72 -1.40 -8.22 7.02
N LEU A 73 -0.78 -7.21 7.61
CA LEU A 73 -0.21 -6.07 6.90
C LEU A 73 1.23 -6.41 6.49
N THR A 74 1.50 -6.52 5.20
CA THR A 74 2.85 -6.67 4.66
C THR A 74 3.51 -5.30 4.51
N VAL A 75 4.75 -5.16 4.96
CA VAL A 75 5.53 -3.91 4.84
C VAL A 75 6.81 -4.20 4.08
N PHE A 76 6.94 -3.63 2.88
CA PHE A 76 8.11 -3.81 2.03
C PHE A 76 9.18 -2.76 2.33
N LEU A 77 10.41 -3.21 2.53
CA LEU A 77 11.59 -2.41 2.81
C LEU A 77 12.67 -2.65 1.73
N PRO A 78 13.17 -1.61 1.04
CA PRO A 78 14.26 -1.76 0.08
C PRO A 78 15.63 -2.03 0.74
N GLU A 79 15.71 -2.04 2.08
CA GLU A 79 16.91 -2.34 2.84
C GLU A 79 16.98 -3.84 3.13
N PRO A 80 18.16 -4.48 3.11
CA PRO A 80 18.30 -5.88 3.48
C PRO A 80 17.94 -6.10 4.96
N ALA A 81 17.59 -7.34 5.32
CA ALA A 81 17.43 -7.71 6.70
C ALA A 81 18.73 -7.45 7.51
N PRO A 82 18.67 -7.28 8.83
CA PRO A 82 19.87 -7.08 9.65
C PRO A 82 20.93 -8.17 9.41
N GLY A 83 22.14 -7.75 9.02
CA GLY A 83 23.24 -8.65 8.65
C GLY A 83 23.21 -9.19 7.21
N GLY A 84 22.20 -8.84 6.42
CA GLY A 84 22.13 -9.14 5.00
C GLY A 84 22.91 -8.15 4.13
N SER A 85 23.01 -8.46 2.83
CA SER A 85 23.64 -7.62 1.82
C SER A 85 22.63 -7.21 0.76
N TYR A 86 22.83 -6.04 0.16
CA TYR A 86 22.09 -5.65 -1.03
C TYR A 86 22.37 -6.62 -2.19
N PRO A 87 21.35 -6.95 -3.00
CA PRO A 87 21.57 -7.68 -4.24
C PRO A 87 22.27 -6.81 -5.30
N GLY A 88 22.49 -7.36 -6.49
CA GLY A 88 22.96 -6.57 -7.62
C GLY A 88 22.02 -5.41 -7.91
N TYR A 89 22.55 -4.30 -8.44
CA TYR A 89 21.75 -3.08 -8.64
C TYR A 89 20.53 -3.28 -9.56
N ALA A 90 20.63 -4.15 -10.57
CA ALA A 90 19.49 -4.47 -11.44
C ALA A 90 18.39 -5.20 -10.66
N ASP A 91 18.77 -6.23 -9.90
CA ASP A 91 17.85 -7.01 -9.05
C ASP A 91 17.21 -6.14 -7.95
N GLN A 92 17.95 -5.17 -7.40
CA GLN A 92 17.41 -4.18 -6.47
C GLN A 92 16.29 -3.37 -7.13
N ILE A 93 16.51 -2.86 -8.34
CA ILE A 93 15.49 -2.09 -9.08
C ILE A 93 14.26 -2.95 -9.34
N GLU A 94 14.47 -4.17 -9.87
CA GLU A 94 13.37 -5.09 -10.19
C GLU A 94 12.53 -5.43 -8.95
N TRP A 95 13.18 -5.72 -7.82
CA TRP A 95 12.49 -6.00 -6.57
C TRP A 95 11.70 -4.79 -6.06
N GLU A 96 12.28 -3.59 -6.11
CA GLU A 96 11.62 -2.37 -5.67
C GLU A 96 10.39 -2.03 -6.52
N GLU A 97 10.49 -2.18 -7.85
CA GLU A 97 9.37 -1.97 -8.77
C GLU A 97 8.25 -2.98 -8.55
N ASP A 98 8.57 -4.27 -8.38
CA ASP A 98 7.57 -5.30 -8.07
C ASP A 98 6.88 -5.05 -6.73
N ALA A 99 7.65 -4.70 -5.69
CA ALA A 99 7.11 -4.41 -4.36
C ALA A 99 6.20 -3.17 -4.35
N MET A 100 6.58 -2.09 -5.05
CA MET A 100 5.72 -0.90 -5.20
C MET A 100 4.45 -1.24 -5.98
N ARG A 101 4.55 -2.03 -7.06
CA ARG A 101 3.42 -2.43 -7.89
C ARG A 101 2.35 -3.19 -7.12
N ARG A 102 2.77 -4.14 -6.26
CA ARG A 102 1.88 -4.96 -5.42
C ARG A 102 1.38 -4.26 -4.16
N SER A 103 1.94 -3.09 -3.83
CA SER A 103 1.54 -2.37 -2.63
C SER A 103 0.23 -1.62 -2.82
N ASP A 104 -0.57 -1.61 -1.76
CA ASP A 104 -1.83 -0.87 -1.70
C ASP A 104 -1.60 0.60 -1.41
N VAL A 105 -0.54 0.89 -0.66
CA VAL A 105 -0.08 2.25 -0.37
C VAL A 105 1.44 2.32 -0.52
N ILE A 106 1.92 3.42 -1.09
CA ILE A 106 3.34 3.76 -1.14
C ILE A 106 3.54 4.96 -0.24
N LEU A 107 4.13 4.73 0.93
CA LEU A 107 4.49 5.78 1.87
C LEU A 107 5.86 6.32 1.47
N PHE A 108 5.88 7.54 0.96
CA PHE A 108 7.09 8.31 0.74
C PHE A 108 7.47 9.04 2.03
N TRP A 109 8.63 8.76 2.60
CA TRP A 109 9.24 9.63 3.61
C TRP A 109 10.54 10.20 3.04
N ILE A 110 10.59 11.52 2.84
CA ILE A 110 11.71 12.20 2.20
C ILE A 110 12.25 13.29 3.15
N PRO A 111 13.16 12.94 4.07
CA PRO A 111 13.87 13.87 4.94
C PRO A 111 15.09 14.42 4.19
N ARG A 112 14.85 15.14 3.10
CA ARG A 112 15.91 15.52 2.17
C ARG A 112 16.89 16.51 2.82
N ASP A 113 18.14 16.09 2.82
CA ASP A 113 19.32 16.89 3.08
C ASP A 113 20.21 16.74 1.84
N MET A 114 20.55 17.83 1.16
CA MET A 114 21.26 17.76 -0.12
C MET A 114 22.71 17.32 0.00
N GLU A 115 23.29 17.41 1.19
CA GLU A 115 24.66 16.99 1.48
C GLU A 115 24.71 15.51 1.87
N ARG A 116 23.78 15.06 2.71
CA ARG A 116 23.83 13.74 3.35
C ARG A 116 22.86 12.73 2.77
N LEU A 117 21.65 13.17 2.43
CA LEU A 117 20.54 12.28 2.09
C LEU A 117 19.66 12.87 0.96
N PRO A 118 20.21 13.06 -0.25
CA PRO A 118 19.57 13.86 -1.29
C PRO A 118 18.29 13.23 -1.87
N GLY A 119 18.13 11.90 -1.79
CA GLY A 119 16.92 11.20 -2.24
C GLY A 119 16.56 11.45 -3.70
N LEU A 120 17.56 11.39 -4.59
CA LEU A 120 17.38 11.65 -6.02
C LEU A 120 16.48 10.60 -6.69
N VAL A 121 16.69 9.31 -6.41
CA VAL A 121 15.85 8.22 -6.92
C VAL A 121 14.41 8.34 -6.41
N SER A 122 14.20 8.86 -5.20
CA SER A 122 12.87 9.11 -4.66
C SER A 122 12.06 10.10 -5.51
N ASN A 123 12.71 11.01 -6.26
CA ASN A 123 12.00 11.89 -7.20
C ASN A 123 11.43 11.13 -8.40
N ILE A 124 12.19 10.17 -8.94
CA ILE A 124 11.74 9.34 -10.07
C ILE A 124 10.57 8.48 -9.62
N LYS A 125 10.69 7.84 -8.45
CA LYS A 125 9.59 7.07 -7.86
C LYS A 125 8.38 7.96 -7.55
N TRP A 126 8.58 9.16 -7.02
CA TRP A 126 7.46 10.08 -6.81
C TRP A 126 6.74 10.39 -8.12
N GLY A 127 7.47 10.76 -9.17
CA GLY A 127 6.91 11.03 -10.49
C GLY A 127 6.15 9.85 -11.12
N ALA A 128 6.55 8.61 -10.80
CA ALA A 128 5.88 7.41 -11.28
C ALA A 128 4.60 7.02 -10.49
N TRP A 129 4.46 7.50 -9.24
CA TRP A 129 3.44 6.96 -8.32
C TRP A 129 2.54 7.98 -7.63
N TYR A 130 2.84 9.29 -7.68
CA TYR A 130 2.09 10.29 -6.93
C TYR A 130 0.59 10.33 -7.28
N ASP A 131 0.24 10.13 -8.55
CA ASP A 131 -1.13 10.13 -9.09
C ASP A 131 -1.79 8.74 -9.13
N SER A 132 -1.10 7.71 -8.66
CA SER A 132 -1.59 6.32 -8.67
C SER A 132 -2.76 6.03 -7.74
N GLY A 133 -3.23 7.04 -6.98
CA GLY A 133 -4.23 6.90 -5.91
C GLY A 133 -3.74 6.19 -4.65
N ARG A 134 -2.44 5.82 -4.59
CA ARG A 134 -1.83 5.02 -3.53
C ARG A 134 -0.73 5.74 -2.77
N ALA A 135 -0.33 6.93 -3.20
CA ALA A 135 0.75 7.67 -2.57
C ALA A 135 0.33 8.31 -1.25
N VAL A 136 1.26 8.33 -0.30
CA VAL A 136 1.25 9.21 0.88
C VAL A 136 2.61 9.87 0.95
N LEU A 137 2.65 11.18 1.14
CA LEU A 137 3.90 11.94 1.27
C LEU A 137 4.14 12.31 2.73
N GLY A 138 5.35 12.07 3.18
CA GLY A 138 5.87 12.52 4.46
C GLY A 138 7.20 13.21 4.26
N THR A 139 7.37 14.36 4.89
CA THR A 139 8.62 15.12 4.82
C THR A 139 8.70 16.10 5.99
N PRO A 140 9.83 16.16 6.73
CA PRO A 140 9.98 17.11 7.81
C PRO A 140 9.99 18.55 7.28
N PRO A 141 9.57 19.56 8.06
CA PRO A 141 9.46 20.95 7.60
C PRO A 141 10.75 21.54 7.01
N GLU A 142 11.90 21.11 7.53
CA GLU A 142 13.24 21.55 7.16
C GLU A 142 13.81 20.85 5.91
N ALA A 143 13.13 19.84 5.37
CA ALA A 143 13.62 19.12 4.20
C ALA A 143 13.79 20.03 2.98
N GLU A 144 14.96 19.94 2.36
CA GLU A 144 15.33 20.80 1.24
C GLU A 144 14.58 20.43 -0.04
N ARG A 145 14.37 21.42 -0.92
CA ARG A 145 13.87 21.22 -2.30
C ARG A 145 12.58 20.40 -2.41
N MET A 146 11.68 20.51 -1.44
CA MET A 146 10.41 19.77 -1.41
C MET A 146 9.25 20.46 -2.14
N ALA A 147 9.40 21.74 -2.52
CA ALA A 147 8.33 22.56 -3.08
C ALA A 147 7.60 21.91 -4.28
N TYR A 148 8.35 21.28 -5.18
CA TYR A 148 7.76 20.67 -6.39
C TYR A 148 6.97 19.39 -6.07
N LEU A 149 7.45 18.57 -5.14
CA LEU A 149 6.75 17.36 -4.70
C LEU A 149 5.46 17.74 -3.94
N LEU A 150 5.55 18.77 -3.09
CA LEU A 150 4.40 19.30 -2.35
C LEU A 150 3.34 19.90 -3.28
N HIS A 151 3.75 20.61 -4.34
CA HIS A 151 2.83 21.16 -5.34
C HIS A 151 1.96 20.07 -5.99
N PHE A 152 2.57 18.96 -6.44
CA PHE A 152 1.82 17.85 -7.01
C PHE A 152 1.01 17.08 -5.97
N ALA A 153 1.51 16.96 -4.74
CA ALA A 153 0.72 16.36 -3.68
C ALA A 153 -0.57 17.16 -3.43
N GLU A 154 -0.46 18.49 -3.38
CA GLU A 154 -1.59 19.40 -3.18
C GLU A 154 -2.58 19.37 -4.36
N SER A 155 -2.09 19.38 -5.60
CA SER A 155 -2.95 19.49 -6.79
C SER A 155 -3.94 18.35 -6.97
N ILE A 156 -3.63 17.17 -6.42
CA ILE A 156 -4.50 15.97 -6.48
C ILE A 156 -4.86 15.43 -5.09
N GLY A 157 -4.54 16.16 -4.02
CA GLY A 157 -4.93 15.82 -2.65
C GLY A 157 -4.23 14.58 -2.06
N VAL A 158 -2.98 14.30 -2.43
CA VAL A 158 -2.16 13.28 -1.75
C VAL A 158 -1.96 13.70 -0.29
N PRO A 159 -2.20 12.81 0.70
CA PRO A 159 -1.94 13.12 2.11
C PRO A 159 -0.48 13.51 2.35
N VAL A 160 -0.27 14.67 3.00
CA VAL A 160 1.07 15.17 3.37
C VAL A 160 1.21 15.24 4.89
N GLU A 161 2.23 14.61 5.44
CA GLU A 161 2.52 14.59 6.87
C GLU A 161 3.95 15.07 7.19
N ARG A 162 4.16 15.60 8.40
CA ARG A 162 5.43 16.24 8.81
C ARG A 162 6.27 15.42 9.80
N SER A 163 5.85 14.18 10.09
CA SER A 163 6.60 13.23 10.92
C SER A 163 6.36 11.80 10.42
N VAL A 164 7.31 10.90 10.68
CA VAL A 164 7.24 9.49 10.28
C VAL A 164 6.00 8.82 10.88
N ALA A 165 5.76 9.01 12.18
CA ALA A 165 4.60 8.42 12.86
C ALA A 165 3.26 8.88 12.24
N ARG A 166 3.12 10.16 11.88
CA ARG A 166 1.91 10.67 11.23
C ARG A 166 1.78 10.17 9.80
N ALA A 167 2.88 10.08 9.05
CA ALA A 167 2.89 9.49 7.71
C ALA A 167 2.46 8.02 7.72
N ALA A 168 2.95 7.23 8.69
CA ALA A 168 2.49 5.85 8.90
C ALA A 168 0.99 5.78 9.21
N GLY A 169 0.49 6.69 10.06
CA GLY A 169 -0.95 6.83 10.32
C GLY A 169 -1.75 7.20 9.07
N ALA A 170 -1.25 8.11 8.22
CA ALA A 170 -1.88 8.46 6.96
C ALA A 170 -1.90 7.28 5.98
N ALA A 171 -0.82 6.50 5.91
CA ALA A 171 -0.78 5.29 5.10
C ALA A 171 -1.84 4.27 5.54
N LEU A 172 -2.03 4.04 6.84
CA LEU A 172 -3.08 3.12 7.32
C LEU A 172 -4.49 3.66 7.09
N ARG A 173 -4.70 4.98 7.18
CA ARG A 173 -5.97 5.60 6.77
C ARG A 173 -6.25 5.39 5.29
N ALA A 174 -5.23 5.52 4.43
CA ALA A 174 -5.34 5.26 3.00
C ALA A 174 -5.58 3.78 2.67
N VAL A 175 -4.95 2.86 3.42
CA VAL A 175 -5.26 1.42 3.35
C VAL A 175 -6.74 1.19 3.71
N GLY A 176 -7.23 1.79 4.78
CA GLY A 176 -8.58 1.54 5.30
C GLY A 176 -8.71 0.10 5.81
N GLN A 177 -9.85 -0.54 5.50
CA GLN A 177 -10.11 -1.93 5.91
C GLN A 177 -9.41 -2.93 4.97
N GLY A 178 -8.37 -3.64 5.42
CA GLY A 178 -7.70 -4.69 4.67
C GLY A 178 -8.65 -5.74 4.07
N SER A 179 -8.22 -6.37 2.98
CA SER A 179 -8.95 -7.46 2.33
C SER A 179 -7.99 -8.62 2.05
N PRO A 180 -8.21 -9.80 2.65
CA PRO A 180 -7.40 -10.98 2.38
C PRO A 180 -7.31 -11.28 0.89
N ARG A 181 -6.08 -11.44 0.39
CA ARG A 181 -5.74 -11.77 -0.99
C ARG A 181 -4.64 -12.81 -1.00
N THR A 182 -4.72 -13.76 -1.92
CA THR A 182 -3.74 -14.85 -2.09
C THR A 182 -3.27 -14.96 -3.54
N GLY A 183 -2.13 -15.61 -3.77
CA GLY A 183 -1.58 -15.79 -5.12
C GLY A 183 -1.50 -14.47 -5.92
N GLY A 184 -2.04 -14.47 -7.14
CA GLY A 184 -2.05 -13.32 -8.04
C GLY A 184 -2.98 -12.17 -7.63
N GLU A 185 -3.95 -12.41 -6.73
CA GLU A 185 -4.83 -11.37 -6.21
C GLU A 185 -4.06 -10.28 -5.48
N ARG A 186 -2.91 -10.65 -4.91
CA ARG A 186 -2.00 -9.76 -4.20
C ARG A 186 -1.38 -8.68 -5.09
N SER A 187 -1.42 -8.88 -6.41
CA SER A 187 -0.97 -7.88 -7.38
C SER A 187 -2.06 -6.85 -7.73
N VAL A 188 -3.30 -7.04 -7.27
CA VAL A 188 -4.39 -6.08 -7.45
C VAL A 188 -4.48 -5.20 -6.21
N PRO A 189 -4.13 -3.91 -6.28
CA PRO A 189 -4.15 -3.04 -5.10
C PRO A 189 -5.59 -2.79 -4.61
N LEU A 190 -5.75 -2.53 -3.32
CA LEU A 190 -7.04 -2.40 -2.64
C LEU A 190 -8.04 -1.46 -3.33
N PRO A 191 -7.67 -0.27 -3.84
CA PRO A 191 -8.61 0.60 -4.55
C PRO A 191 -9.26 -0.06 -5.78
N VAL A 192 -8.51 -0.88 -6.53
CA VAL A 192 -9.02 -1.62 -7.68
C VAL A 192 -9.75 -2.88 -7.21
N TRP A 193 -9.15 -3.62 -6.27
CA TRP A 193 -9.71 -4.86 -5.73
C TRP A 193 -11.13 -4.68 -5.18
N ARG A 194 -11.39 -3.56 -4.50
CA ARG A 194 -12.70 -3.25 -3.89
C ARG A 194 -13.71 -2.70 -4.88
N SER A 195 -13.30 -2.30 -6.08
CA SER A 195 -14.20 -1.67 -7.05
C SER A 195 -15.22 -2.69 -7.57
N GLU A 196 -16.47 -2.25 -7.72
CA GLU A 196 -17.56 -3.09 -8.24
C GLU A 196 -17.24 -3.70 -9.61
N PRO A 197 -16.70 -2.96 -10.60
CA PRO A 197 -16.36 -3.54 -11.90
C PRO A 197 -15.33 -4.67 -11.81
N PHE A 198 -14.30 -4.52 -10.95
CA PHE A 198 -13.31 -5.57 -10.76
C PHE A 198 -13.90 -6.78 -10.02
N ARG A 199 -14.69 -6.55 -8.96
CA ARG A 199 -15.32 -7.64 -8.19
C ARG A 199 -16.28 -8.46 -9.05
N GLY A 200 -17.05 -7.82 -9.93
CA GLY A 200 -17.93 -8.49 -10.90
C GLY A 200 -17.15 -9.36 -11.87
N TRP A 201 -16.16 -8.77 -12.56
CA TRP A 201 -15.29 -9.51 -13.49
C TRP A 201 -14.58 -10.70 -12.81
N TYR A 202 -14.00 -10.46 -11.63
CA TYR A 202 -13.26 -11.48 -10.89
C TYR A 202 -14.17 -12.63 -10.45
N ALA A 203 -15.38 -12.33 -9.97
CA ALA A 203 -16.37 -13.37 -9.61
C ALA A 203 -16.76 -14.25 -10.81
N GLU A 204 -16.97 -13.66 -11.99
CA GLU A 204 -17.24 -14.43 -13.21
C GLU A 204 -16.07 -15.34 -13.59
N ARG A 205 -14.83 -14.81 -13.54
CA ARG A 205 -13.63 -15.59 -13.86
C ARG A 205 -13.47 -16.78 -12.90
N THR A 206 -13.59 -16.54 -11.60
CA THR A 206 -13.52 -17.61 -10.60
C THR A 206 -14.64 -18.63 -10.78
N ALA A 207 -15.86 -18.20 -11.14
CA ALA A 207 -16.97 -19.11 -11.44
C ALA A 207 -16.72 -19.97 -12.68
N ALA A 208 -15.96 -19.46 -13.65
CA ALA A 208 -15.49 -20.22 -14.81
C ALA A 208 -14.31 -21.17 -14.49
N GLY A 209 -13.80 -21.16 -13.25
CA GLY A 209 -12.65 -21.95 -12.83
C GLY A 209 -11.29 -21.29 -13.10
N ASP A 210 -11.28 -20.06 -13.61
CA ASP A 210 -10.06 -19.32 -13.91
C ASP A 210 -9.37 -18.85 -12.64
N ARG A 211 -8.02 -18.75 -12.70
CA ARG A 211 -7.19 -18.24 -11.61
C ARG A 211 -6.43 -17.00 -12.03
N LEU A 212 -6.53 -15.95 -11.23
CA LEU A 212 -5.71 -14.75 -11.40
C LEU A 212 -4.25 -15.04 -11.00
N LEU A 213 -3.32 -14.85 -11.94
CA LEU A 213 -1.90 -15.07 -11.74
C LEU A 213 -1.15 -13.78 -11.40
N ASP A 214 -1.50 -12.67 -12.04
CA ASP A 214 -0.89 -11.36 -11.83
C ASP A 214 -1.79 -10.23 -12.33
N ALA A 215 -1.51 -9.00 -11.88
CA ALA A 215 -2.20 -7.80 -12.33
C ALA A 215 -1.29 -6.57 -12.28
N ARG A 216 -1.41 -5.65 -13.24
CA ARG A 216 -0.70 -4.37 -13.30
C ARG A 216 -1.67 -3.24 -13.59
N VAL A 217 -1.74 -2.27 -12.68
CA VAL A 217 -2.46 -1.02 -12.90
C VAL A 217 -1.64 -0.18 -13.87
N GLU A 218 -2.18 0.08 -15.05
CA GLU A 218 -1.56 0.89 -16.10
C GLU A 218 -1.95 2.36 -15.98
N TRP A 219 -3.14 2.62 -15.46
CA TRP A 219 -3.68 3.95 -15.23
C TRP A 219 -4.71 3.91 -14.11
N TYR A 220 -4.79 5.00 -13.35
CA TYR A 220 -5.74 5.19 -12.27
C TYR A 220 -6.10 6.67 -12.18
N THR A 221 -7.37 6.95 -11.89
CA THR A 221 -7.83 8.25 -11.44
C THR A 221 -8.92 8.07 -10.40
N ARG A 222 -9.00 9.01 -9.46
CA ARG A 222 -10.08 9.05 -8.47
C ARG A 222 -11.27 9.79 -9.05
N GLU A 223 -12.48 9.25 -8.92
CA GLU A 223 -13.72 9.83 -9.45
C GLU A 223 -14.77 9.92 -8.34
N GLY A 224 -14.87 11.08 -7.67
CA GLY A 224 -15.76 11.25 -6.52
C GLY A 224 -15.46 10.21 -5.43
N ASP A 225 -16.47 9.38 -5.11
CA ASP A 225 -16.36 8.28 -4.15
C ASP A 225 -15.79 6.98 -4.76
N GLY A 226 -15.63 6.94 -6.09
CA GLY A 226 -15.11 5.79 -6.85
C GLY A 226 -13.74 6.05 -7.49
N ALA A 227 -13.40 5.22 -8.48
CA ALA A 227 -12.18 5.33 -9.25
C ALA A 227 -12.34 4.74 -10.65
N ALA A 228 -11.71 5.38 -11.64
CA ALA A 228 -11.51 4.80 -12.96
C ALA A 228 -10.08 4.25 -13.09
N TRP A 229 -9.92 3.12 -13.76
CA TRP A 229 -8.65 2.44 -13.88
C TRP A 229 -8.54 1.60 -15.15
N LEU A 230 -7.31 1.42 -15.63
CA LEU A 230 -6.92 0.44 -16.64
C LEU A 230 -6.02 -0.59 -15.98
N LEU A 231 -6.40 -1.87 -16.08
CA LEU A 231 -5.71 -2.98 -15.45
C LEU A 231 -5.34 -4.03 -16.49
N THR A 232 -4.06 -4.38 -16.60
CA THR A 232 -3.61 -5.58 -17.32
C THR A 232 -3.61 -6.74 -16.34
N VAL A 233 -4.27 -7.86 -16.67
CA VAL A 233 -4.32 -9.07 -15.83
C VAL A 233 -3.81 -10.28 -16.59
N THR A 234 -3.13 -11.18 -15.89
CA THR A 234 -2.72 -12.48 -16.41
C THR A 234 -3.53 -13.56 -15.71
N VAL A 235 -4.20 -14.41 -16.48
CA VAL A 235 -5.16 -15.40 -15.99
C VAL A 235 -4.76 -16.79 -16.49
N ALA A 236 -4.80 -17.79 -15.61
CA ALA A 236 -4.76 -19.19 -15.98
C ALA A 236 -6.19 -19.73 -16.12
N PRO A 237 -6.62 -20.12 -17.32
CA PRO A 237 -7.95 -20.68 -17.53
C PRO A 237 -8.18 -21.98 -16.76
N GLY A 238 -9.41 -22.20 -16.31
CA GLY A 238 -9.79 -23.41 -15.57
C GLY A 238 -9.72 -24.70 -16.41
N ASP A 239 -9.75 -24.58 -17.73
CA ASP A 239 -9.68 -25.69 -18.70
C ASP A 239 -8.25 -26.21 -18.96
N GLY A 240 -7.23 -25.59 -18.32
CA GLY A 240 -5.83 -25.97 -18.46
C GLY A 240 -5.15 -25.46 -19.73
N SER A 241 -5.80 -24.58 -20.49
CA SER A 241 -5.19 -23.89 -21.63
C SER A 241 -4.09 -22.91 -21.19
N ALA A 242 -3.33 -22.39 -22.17
CA ALA A 242 -2.27 -21.43 -21.92
C ALA A 242 -2.81 -20.17 -21.21
N HIS A 243 -1.98 -19.55 -20.38
CA HIS A 243 -2.40 -18.33 -19.68
C HIS A 243 -2.74 -17.22 -20.68
N ALA A 244 -3.77 -16.45 -20.37
CA ALA A 244 -4.24 -15.34 -21.18
C ALA A 244 -3.94 -14.00 -20.49
N VAL A 245 -3.69 -12.96 -21.30
CA VAL A 245 -3.50 -11.59 -20.82
C VAL A 245 -4.67 -10.74 -21.29
N HIS A 246 -5.35 -10.08 -20.36
CA HIS A 246 -6.50 -9.22 -20.64
C HIS A 246 -6.22 -7.79 -20.18
N ARG A 247 -6.81 -6.81 -20.86
CA ARG A 247 -6.88 -5.42 -20.40
C ARG A 247 -8.31 -5.09 -20.03
N LEU A 248 -8.49 -4.61 -18.82
CA LEU A 248 -9.77 -4.29 -18.22
C LEU A 248 -9.82 -2.78 -17.97
N LEU A 249 -10.90 -2.14 -18.39
CA LEU A 249 -11.16 -0.71 -18.16
C LEU A 249 -12.46 -0.60 -17.36
N SER A 250 -12.42 0.09 -16.22
CA SER A 250 -13.63 0.27 -15.39
C SER A 250 -14.63 1.28 -15.95
N ALA A 251 -14.19 2.16 -16.86
CA ALA A 251 -14.99 3.24 -17.45
C ALA A 251 -15.90 2.77 -18.61
N GLN A 252 -16.53 1.59 -18.50
CA GLN A 252 -17.54 1.16 -19.46
C GLN A 252 -18.95 1.44 -18.93
N GLU A 253 -19.28 2.72 -18.75
CA GLU A 253 -20.67 3.24 -18.77
C GLU A 253 -20.66 4.78 -18.62
N GLN A 254 -20.26 5.48 -19.69
CA GLN A 254 -20.84 6.78 -20.05
C GLN A 254 -20.43 7.11 -21.48
N GLY A 255 -21.40 7.59 -22.24
CA GLY A 255 -21.39 7.60 -23.70
C GLY A 255 -20.19 8.28 -24.34
N LEU A 256 -19.91 7.80 -25.55
CA LEU A 256 -19.29 8.51 -26.67
C LEU A 256 -19.18 10.03 -26.40
N LEU A 257 -17.96 10.50 -26.09
CA LEU A 257 -17.64 11.91 -26.28
C LEU A 257 -17.68 12.15 -27.80
N MET A 258 -18.77 12.77 -28.26
CA MET A 258 -18.81 13.48 -29.54
C MET A 258 -17.98 14.76 -29.46
#